data_AF-A0A5B7GPC8-F1
#
_entry.id   AF-A0A5B7GPC8-F1
#
_cell.length_a   1.000
_cell.length_b   1.000
_cell.length_c   1.000
_cell.angle_alpha   90.00
_cell.angle_beta   90.00
_cell.angle_gamma   90.00
#
_symmetry.space_group_name_H-M   'P 1'
#
loop_
_entity.id
_entity.type
_entity.pdbx_description
1 polymer ?
#
loop_
_entity_poly.entity_id
_entity_poly.type
_entity_poly.pdbx_seq_one_letter_code
_entity_poly.pdbx_strand_id
1 'polypeptide(L)'
;MFHHTLETEERKDMQREVIKCLDNMIRRNRRILLVGDFNCKKVNQREMEVMDNAGQWSEKVIQLTIVNAMDQWVEESTRYKREEESSLLDLVFTKKPESPPIIQYHNPMARSDHVTLEMQIQEEDEISYREDYKG
;
A
#
# COMPACT_ATOMS: atom_id res chain seq x y z
N MET A 1 -0.64 23.26 26.07
CA MET A 1 -0.97 21.84 26.34
C MET A 1 -2.23 21.41 25.57
N PHE A 2 -3.32 22.18 25.57
CA PHE A 2 -4.58 21.82 24.85
C PHE A 2 -4.48 21.76 23.31
N HIS A 3 -3.72 22.66 22.66
CA HIS A 3 -3.58 22.67 21.19
C HIS A 3 -2.95 21.39 20.63
N HIS A 4 -1.88 20.90 21.26
CA HIS A 4 -1.20 19.67 20.83
C HIS A 4 -2.10 18.44 20.93
N THR A 5 -3.01 18.39 21.91
CA THR A 5 -3.94 17.26 22.09
C THR A 5 -5.02 17.26 21.00
N LEU A 6 -5.56 18.43 20.62
CA LEU A 6 -6.57 18.56 19.57
C LEU A 6 -6.02 18.16 18.19
N GLU A 7 -4.85 18.67 17.80
CA GLU A 7 -4.19 18.32 16.54
C GLU A 7 -3.89 16.81 16.46
N THR A 8 -3.62 16.18 17.61
CA THR A 8 -3.40 14.72 17.68
C THR A 8 -4.69 13.93 17.49
N GLU A 9 -5.81 14.39 18.02
CA GLU A 9 -7.11 13.72 17.85
C GLU A 9 -7.68 13.89 16.44
N GLU A 10 -7.61 15.09 15.86
CA GLU A 10 -8.01 15.34 14.47
C GLU A 10 -7.20 14.47 13.49
N ARG A 11 -5.89 14.33 13.73
CA ARG A 11 -5.03 13.43 12.96
C ARG A 11 -5.47 11.97 13.08
N LYS A 12 -5.82 11.51 14.28
CA LYS A 12 -6.31 10.14 14.50
C LYS A 12 -7.66 9.92 13.83
N ASP A 13 -8.55 10.90 13.87
CA ASP A 13 -9.85 10.85 13.18
C ASP A 13 -9.67 10.76 11.66
N MET A 14 -8.81 11.60 11.10
CA MET A 14 -8.48 11.54 9.68
C MET A 14 -7.93 10.17 9.29
N GLN A 15 -6.99 9.62 10.08
CA GLN A 15 -6.47 8.26 9.84
C GLN A 15 -7.56 7.19 9.91
N ARG A 16 -8.48 7.29 10.87
CA ARG A 16 -9.62 6.35 10.98
C ARG A 16 -10.50 6.41 9.74
N GLU A 17 -10.85 7.60 9.27
CA GLU A 17 -11.72 7.77 8.10
C GLU A 17 -11.05 7.30 6.81
N VAL A 18 -9.75 7.53 6.64
CA VAL A 18 -8.98 6.99 5.51
C VAL A 18 -8.99 5.46 5.53
N ILE A 19 -8.72 4.83 6.68
CA ILE A 19 -8.74 3.36 6.80
C ILE A 19 -10.12 2.80 6.47
N LYS A 20 -11.20 3.40 6.99
CA LYS A 20 -12.58 2.98 6.67
C LYS A 20 -12.88 3.12 5.18
N CYS A 21 -12.43 4.20 4.54
CA CYS A 21 -12.63 4.42 3.12
C CYS A 21 -11.91 3.35 2.29
N LEU A 22 -10.61 3.13 2.57
CA LEU A 22 -9.80 2.11 1.91
C LEU A 22 -10.42 0.72 2.08
N ASP A 23 -10.81 0.36 3.30
CA ASP A 23 -11.44 -0.91 3.59
C ASP A 23 -12.75 -1.13 2.81
N ASN A 24 -13.62 -0.12 2.75
CA ASN A 24 -14.83 -0.17 1.93
C ASN A 24 -14.52 -0.33 0.44
N MET A 25 -13.52 0.38 -0.08
CA MET A 25 -13.08 0.28 -1.46
C MET A 25 -12.51 -1.11 -1.76
N ILE A 26 -11.63 -1.61 -0.89
CA ILE A 26 -10.98 -2.91 -1.04
C ILE A 26 -12.02 -4.03 -1.00
N ARG A 27 -12.95 -4.04 -0.04
CA ARG A 27 -13.95 -5.12 0.08
C ARG A 27 -14.93 -5.19 -1.10
N ARG A 28 -15.29 -4.05 -1.68
CA ARG A 28 -16.29 -3.98 -2.77
C ARG A 28 -15.71 -4.30 -4.14
N ASN A 29 -14.42 -4.09 -4.33
CA ASN A 29 -13.77 -4.26 -5.63
C ASN A 29 -12.94 -5.55 -5.63
N ARG A 30 -13.14 -6.37 -6.66
CA ARG A 30 -12.33 -7.58 -6.87
C ARG A 30 -10.92 -7.24 -7.34
N ARG A 31 -10.80 -6.22 -8.18
CA ARG A 31 -9.55 -5.71 -8.73
C ARG A 31 -9.25 -4.35 -8.10
N ILE A 32 -8.11 -4.25 -7.43
CA ILE A 32 -7.66 -3.01 -6.82
C ILE A 32 -6.14 -2.95 -6.83
N LEU A 33 -5.61 -1.77 -7.15
CA LEU A 33 -4.20 -1.42 -7.08
C LEU A 33 -4.08 -0.21 -6.16
N LEU A 34 -3.38 -0.37 -5.04
CA LEU A 34 -3.05 0.72 -4.12
C LEU A 34 -1.57 1.03 -4.26
N VAL A 35 -1.25 2.28 -4.60
CA VAL A 35 0.13 2.75 -4.81
C VAL A 35 0.29 4.09 -4.12
N GLY A 36 1.41 4.26 -3.42
CA GLY A 36 1.82 5.57 -2.93
C GLY A 36 2.79 5.47 -1.77
N ASP A 37 3.19 6.64 -1.28
CA ASP A 37 3.94 6.80 -0.04
C ASP A 37 3.01 6.62 1.15
N PHE A 38 3.14 5.49 1.85
CA PHE A 38 2.36 5.23 3.06
C PHE A 38 3.06 5.74 4.32
N ASN A 39 4.32 6.17 4.21
CA ASN A 39 5.17 6.58 5.32
C ASN A 39 5.21 5.54 6.46
N CYS A 40 5.13 4.26 6.09
CA CYS A 40 5.22 3.14 7.00
C CYS A 40 6.70 2.83 7.21
N LYS A 41 7.27 3.18 8.37
CA LYS A 41 8.65 2.77 8.69
C LYS A 41 8.69 1.24 8.72
N LYS A 42 9.39 0.68 7.73
CA LYS A 42 9.68 -0.75 7.45
C LYS A 42 8.87 -1.74 8.31
N VAL A 43 7.88 -2.37 7.69
CA VAL A 43 7.32 -3.63 8.19
C VAL A 43 7.72 -4.73 7.23
N ASN A 44 8.50 -5.68 7.74
CA ASN A 44 8.89 -6.84 6.96
C ASN A 44 7.72 -7.84 6.98
N GLN A 45 6.96 -7.90 5.89
CA GLN A 45 5.77 -8.77 5.81
C GLN A 45 6.11 -10.26 5.94
N ARG A 46 7.35 -10.66 5.58
CA ARG A 46 7.81 -12.04 5.71
C ARG A 46 8.12 -12.45 7.15
N GLU A 47 8.53 -11.51 7.99
CA GLU A 47 8.98 -11.81 9.36
C GLU A 47 7.89 -11.52 10.40
N MET A 48 6.78 -10.87 10.02
CA MET A 48 5.74 -10.39 10.96
C MET A 48 6.36 -9.57 12.12
N GLU A 49 7.56 -9.04 11.93
CA GLU A 49 8.20 -8.12 12.86
C GLU A 49 7.70 -6.72 12.53
N VAL A 50 6.59 -6.37 13.20
CA VAL A 50 6.28 -4.98 13.44
C VAL A 50 7.37 -4.51 14.41
N MET A 51 8.47 -3.96 13.89
CA MET A 51 9.47 -3.32 14.75
C MET A 51 8.74 -2.31 15.64
N ASP A 52 9.02 -2.38 16.95
CA ASP A 52 8.34 -1.83 18.14
C ASP A 52 8.00 -0.32 18.14
N ASN A 53 8.14 0.37 17.00
CA ASN A 53 7.85 1.79 16.82
C ASN A 53 7.01 2.09 15.56
N ALA A 54 6.47 1.08 14.88
CA ALA A 54 5.53 1.27 13.79
C ALA A 54 4.29 1.99 14.36
N GLY A 55 4.17 3.29 14.14
CA GLY A 55 3.06 4.07 14.71
C GLY A 55 1.70 3.47 14.37
N GLN A 56 0.65 3.85 15.12
CA GLN A 56 -0.73 3.35 14.95
C GLN A 56 -1.25 3.35 13.49
N TRP A 57 -0.65 4.16 12.61
CA TRP A 57 -0.97 4.20 11.18
C TRP A 57 -0.46 2.98 10.41
N SER A 58 0.85 2.67 10.51
CA SER A 58 1.46 1.57 9.75
C SER A 58 0.83 0.24 10.12
N GLU A 59 0.63 0.00 11.41
CA GLU A 59 -0.03 -1.22 11.90
C GLU A 59 -1.43 -1.39 11.28
N LYS A 60 -2.24 -0.32 11.24
CA LYS A 60 -3.59 -0.36 10.67
C LYS A 60 -3.60 -0.61 9.17
N VAL A 61 -2.70 0.02 8.42
CA VAL A 61 -2.58 -0.21 6.96
C VAL A 61 -2.21 -1.66 6.68
N ILE A 62 -1.26 -2.23 7.44
CA ILE A 62 -0.80 -3.60 7.24
C ILE A 62 -1.84 -4.62 7.69
N GLN A 63 -2.51 -4.39 8.81
CA GLN A 63 -3.65 -5.21 9.22
C GLN A 63 -4.75 -5.19 8.15
N LEU A 64 -5.03 -4.03 7.56
CA LEU A 64 -6.03 -3.90 6.50
C LEU A 64 -5.66 -4.76 5.28
N THR A 65 -4.40 -4.76 4.86
CA THR A 65 -3.94 -5.52 3.68
C THR A 65 -3.93 -7.02 3.97
N ILE A 66 -3.52 -7.44 5.17
CA ILE A 66 -3.55 -8.84 5.61
C ILE A 66 -4.99 -9.37 5.65
N VAL A 67 -5.91 -8.66 6.33
CA VAL A 67 -7.32 -9.06 6.47
C VAL A 67 -8.02 -9.17 5.12
N ASN A 68 -7.64 -8.33 4.16
CA ASN A 68 -8.20 -8.34 2.81
C ASN A 68 -7.42 -9.23 1.82
N ALA A 69 -6.44 -10.01 2.29
CA ALA A 69 -5.59 -10.89 1.49
C ALA A 69 -5.00 -10.17 0.26
N MET A 70 -4.42 -8.99 0.50
CA MET A 70 -3.71 -8.22 -0.51
C MET A 70 -2.22 -8.56 -0.51
N ASP A 71 -1.65 -8.68 -1.71
CA ASP A 71 -0.24 -8.94 -1.93
C ASP A 71 0.52 -7.61 -2.02
N GLN A 72 1.66 -7.52 -1.33
CA GLN A 72 2.55 -6.37 -1.39
C GLN A 72 3.78 -6.70 -2.23
N TRP A 73 4.17 -5.79 -3.12
CA TRP A 73 5.13 -6.12 -4.18
C TRP A 73 6.48 -5.39 -4.13
N VAL A 74 6.61 -4.37 -3.27
CA VAL A 74 7.83 -3.55 -3.18
C VAL A 74 8.70 -4.00 -2.01
N GLU A 75 9.84 -4.61 -2.29
CA GLU A 75 10.71 -5.17 -1.25
C GLU A 75 11.94 -4.29 -0.97
N GLU A 76 12.34 -3.43 -1.91
CA GLU A 76 13.55 -2.61 -1.82
C GLU A 76 13.27 -1.23 -1.23
N SER A 77 14.29 -0.59 -0.65
CA SER A 77 14.17 0.78 -0.15
C SER A 77 13.72 1.72 -1.27
N THR A 78 12.69 2.53 -0.98
CA THR A 78 12.13 3.46 -1.96
C THR A 78 12.55 4.90 -1.74
N ARG A 79 13.17 5.20 -0.59
CA ARG A 79 13.70 6.52 -0.27
C ARG A 79 15.18 6.45 0.08
N TYR A 80 15.96 7.33 -0.55
CA TYR A 80 17.40 7.51 -0.36
C TYR A 80 17.71 8.99 -0.16
N LYS A 81 18.05 9.37 1.06
CA LYS A 81 18.48 10.73 1.39
C LYS A 81 19.91 10.72 1.89
N ARG A 82 20.66 11.77 1.53
CA ARG A 82 22.05 11.94 1.99
C ARG A 82 22.06 11.98 3.52
N GLU A 83 22.86 11.10 4.13
CA GLU A 83 23.06 10.98 5.60
C GLU A 83 21.88 10.37 6.40
N GLU A 84 20.83 9.87 5.74
CA GLU A 84 19.76 9.10 6.41
C GLU A 84 19.81 7.62 5.97
N GLU A 85 19.35 6.72 6.83
CA GLU A 85 19.14 5.33 6.45
C GLU A 85 18.07 5.22 5.36
N SER A 86 18.33 4.38 4.35
CA SER A 86 17.36 4.12 3.29
C SER A 86 16.10 3.47 3.87
N SER A 87 14.93 3.89 3.40
CA SER A 87 13.65 3.41 3.93
C SER A 87 12.70 2.98 2.83
N LEU A 88 11.93 1.91 3.08
CA LEU A 88 10.78 1.50 2.26
C LEU A 88 9.55 2.27 2.76
N LEU A 89 9.11 3.29 2.03
CA LEU A 89 7.95 4.12 2.36
C LEU A 89 6.85 4.02 1.30
N ASP A 90 7.23 3.99 0.02
CA ASP A 90 6.32 3.67 -1.08
C ASP A 90 6.00 2.18 -1.09
N LEU A 91 4.71 1.85 -1.05
CA LEU A 91 4.22 0.48 -1.10
C LEU A 91 3.25 0.32 -2.26
N VAL A 92 3.22 -0.89 -2.80
CA VAL A 92 2.24 -1.29 -3.81
C VAL A 92 1.52 -2.53 -3.33
N PHE A 93 0.19 -2.44 -3.26
CA PHE A 93 -0.67 -3.56 -2.89
C PHE A 93 -1.66 -3.89 -4.00
N THR A 94 -1.88 -5.17 -4.25
CA THR A 94 -2.93 -5.63 -5.17
C THR A 94 -3.74 -6.76 -4.56
N LYS A 95 -4.93 -7.02 -5.12
CA LYS A 95 -5.66 -8.25 -4.86
C LYS A 95 -5.40 -9.24 -5.99
N LYS A 96 -4.78 -10.37 -5.65
CA LYS A 96 -4.69 -11.57 -6.50
C LYS A 96 -4.47 -11.25 -7.98
N PRO A 97 -3.32 -10.68 -8.36
CA PRO A 97 -3.01 -10.55 -9.77
C PRO A 97 -2.87 -11.96 -10.36
N GLU A 98 -3.18 -12.12 -11.64
CA GLU A 98 -3.11 -13.43 -12.31
C GLU A 98 -1.68 -13.94 -12.43
N SER A 99 -0.75 -13.02 -12.62
CA SER A 99 0.68 -13.28 -12.62
C SER A 99 1.41 -12.27 -11.73
N PRO A 100 2.56 -12.65 -11.14
CA PRO A 100 3.38 -11.70 -10.41
C PRO A 100 3.73 -10.50 -11.31
N PRO A 101 3.52 -9.26 -10.84
CA PRO A 101 3.86 -8.07 -11.60
C PRO A 101 5.38 -7.95 -11.76
N ILE A 102 5.79 -7.31 -12.85
CA ILE A 102 7.19 -6.95 -13.08
C ILE A 102 7.39 -5.55 -12.51
N ILE A 103 8.33 -5.41 -11.58
CA ILE A 103 8.66 -4.12 -10.95
C ILE A 103 10.11 -3.74 -11.28
N GLN A 104 10.29 -2.50 -11.71
CA GLN A 104 11.60 -1.89 -11.93
C GLN A 104 11.77 -0.66 -11.05
N TYR A 105 12.94 -0.56 -10.45
CA TYR A 105 13.35 0.55 -9.59
C TYR A 105 14.27 1.46 -10.38
N HIS A 106 13.81 2.67 -10.66
CA HIS A 106 14.59 3.67 -11.39
C HIS A 106 15.15 4.72 -10.42
N ASN A 107 16.28 5.33 -10.82
CA ASN A 107 16.88 6.42 -10.06
C ASN A 107 15.84 7.53 -9.79
N PRO A 108 15.92 8.19 -8.62
CA PRO A 108 15.04 9.30 -8.29
C PRO A 108 15.03 10.35 -9.40
N MET A 109 13.82 10.78 -9.80
CA MET A 109 13.68 11.80 -10.82
C MET A 109 14.03 13.19 -10.25
N ALA A 110 14.95 13.88 -10.92
CA ALA A 110 15.38 15.24 -10.61
C ALA A 110 15.91 15.43 -9.17
N ARG A 111 15.07 15.98 -8.27
CA ARG A 111 15.41 16.29 -6.87
C ARG A 111 14.65 15.45 -5.86
N SER A 112 13.91 14.44 -6.34
CA SER A 112 13.25 13.48 -5.46
C SER A 112 14.29 12.72 -4.65
N ASP A 113 14.02 12.47 -3.37
CA ASP A 113 14.71 11.46 -2.58
C ASP A 113 14.03 10.08 -2.69
N HIS A 114 12.90 9.97 -3.40
CA HIS A 114 12.21 8.73 -3.69
C HIS A 114 12.55 8.18 -5.09
N VAL A 115 12.77 6.87 -5.17
CA VAL A 115 12.94 6.13 -6.43
C VAL A 115 11.66 6.20 -7.26
N THR A 116 11.81 6.03 -8.57
CA THR A 116 10.64 5.88 -9.45
C THR A 116 10.34 4.39 -9.62
N LEU A 117 9.14 3.97 -9.21
CA LEU A 117 8.66 2.60 -9.41
C LEU A 117 7.93 2.51 -10.74
N GLU A 118 8.39 1.61 -11.61
CA GLU A 118 7.66 1.19 -12.81
C GLU A 118 7.12 -0.22 -12.57
N MET A 119 5.82 -0.41 -12.79
CA MET A 119 5.15 -1.69 -12.57
C MET A 119 4.34 -2.09 -13.79
N GLN A 120 4.49 -3.34 -14.21
CA GLN A 120 3.67 -3.95 -15.26
C GLN A 120 2.82 -5.07 -14.65
N ILE A 121 1.51 -4.97 -14.83
CA ILE A 121 0.51 -5.92 -14.30
C ILE A 121 -0.26 -6.51 -15.48
N GLN A 122 -0.48 -7.82 -15.44
CA GLN A 122 -1.40 -8.50 -16.37
C GLN A 122 -2.76 -8.69 -15.70
N GLU A 123 -3.82 -8.42 -16.46
CA GLU A 123 -5.23 -8.60 -16.08
C GLU A 123 -5.96 -9.23 -17.27
N GLU A 124 -6.73 -10.30 -17.09
CA GLU A 124 -7.63 -10.80 -18.14
C GLU A 124 -8.86 -9.89 -18.27
N ASP A 125 -9.36 -9.78 -19.49
CA ASP A 125 -10.74 -9.32 -19.71
C ASP A 125 -11.69 -10.37 -19.12
N GLU A 126 -12.57 -9.98 -18.19
CA GLU A 126 -13.64 -10.87 -17.72
C GLU A 126 -14.45 -11.32 -18.95
N ILE A 127 -14.25 -12.57 -19.38
CA ILE A 127 -15.06 -13.17 -20.44
C ILE A 127 -16.46 -13.35 -19.86
N SER A 128 -17.31 -12.33 -20.07
CA SER A 128 -18.73 -12.37 -19.75
C SER A 128 -19.37 -13.47 -20.60
N TYR A 129 -19.56 -14.66 -20.04
CA TYR A 129 -20.48 -15.63 -20.60
C TYR A 129 -21.89 -15.01 -20.57
N ARG A 130 -22.34 -14.47 -21.70
CA ARG A 130 -23.77 -14.23 -21.90
C ARG A 130 -24.42 -15.60 -21.88
N GLU A 131 -25.23 -15.86 -20.85
CA GLU A 131 -26.14 -16.99 -20.78
C GLU A 131 -27.26 -16.80 -21.83
N ASP A 132 -26.91 -16.85 -23.11
CA ASP A 132 -27.86 -16.90 -24.21
C ASP A 132 -28.20 -18.36 -24.55
N TYR A 133 -28.53 -19.15 -23.53
CA TYR A 133 -29.23 -20.43 -23.71
C TYR A 133 -30.66 -20.29 -23.22
N LYS A 134 -31.50 -19.67 -24.06
CA LYS A 134 -32.95 -19.90 -24.00
C LYS A 134 -33.26 -21.06 -24.95
N GLY A 135 -33.89 -22.08 -24.38
CA GLY A 135 -34.22 -23.36 -25.03
C GLY A 135 -35.34 -23.29 -26.04
#